data_AF-A0A520D8K2-F1
#
_entry.id   AF-A0A520D8K2-F1
#
_cell.length_a   1.000
_cell.length_b   1.000
_cell.length_c   1.000
_cell.angle_alpha   90.00
_cell.angle_beta   90.00
_cell.angle_gamma   90.00
#
_symmetry.space_group_name_H-M   'P 1'
#
loop_
_entity.id
_entity.type
_entity.pdbx_description
1 polymer ?
#
loop_
_entity_poly.entity_id
_entity_poly.type
_entity_poly.pdbx_seq_one_letter_code
_entity_poly.pdbx_strand_id
1 'polypeptide(L)'
;MANLALGQVKDTLLRPADTIKTTPIRAVRIDSTNKKADTIKQKYINPGKVAGRKAIFRSLIIPGWGQLYNNQLLNEKLNAKGEKTGHFWQRTYTLGKVGLIYGGFTALTLSYIESRKNYNIFLKEAQFRAKNPGQKENPDIARYDDTNVLNAQSIYKRNSQIVIFSYFAVYAVNVVDAYVAARLNYFNIDDTISFKISPTLINNPNMMYGFNGSPALKLSLRF
;
A
#
# COMPACT_ATOMS: atom_id res chain seq x y z
N MET A 1 84.49 -47.61 24.12
CA MET A 1 85.23 -47.31 22.87
C MET A 1 84.20 -47.01 21.80
N ALA A 2 84.35 -45.88 21.11
CA ALA A 2 83.42 -45.37 20.12
C ALA A 2 83.56 -46.09 18.77
N ASN A 3 82.46 -46.22 18.02
CA ASN A 3 82.38 -46.40 16.57
C ASN A 3 81.01 -45.83 16.13
N LEU A 4 80.96 -44.64 15.50
CA LEU A 4 81.09 -44.36 14.05
C LEU A 4 79.93 -44.93 13.19
N ALA A 5 79.05 -43.98 12.83
CA ALA A 5 78.27 -43.78 11.60
C ALA A 5 78.01 -44.95 10.63
N LEU A 6 76.74 -45.07 10.19
CA LEU A 6 76.27 -44.83 8.80
C LEU A 6 74.88 -45.46 8.57
N GLY A 7 74.06 -44.84 7.71
CA GLY A 7 73.02 -45.54 6.95
C GLY A 7 71.59 -45.04 7.11
N GLN A 8 71.02 -44.51 6.03
CA GLN A 8 69.64 -44.01 5.91
C GLN A 8 68.57 -45.12 5.96
N VAL A 9 67.36 -44.81 6.45
CA VAL A 9 66.07 -44.92 5.71
C VAL A 9 65.08 -43.91 6.31
N LYS A 10 64.42 -43.11 5.45
CA LYS A 10 63.29 -42.24 5.79
C LYS A 10 61.99 -43.05 5.69
N ASP A 11 61.26 -43.20 6.80
CA ASP A 11 59.86 -43.57 6.76
C ASP A 11 58.96 -42.34 6.91
N THR A 12 58.02 -42.24 5.99
CA THR A 12 57.11 -41.10 5.83
C THR A 12 55.90 -41.29 6.75
N LEU A 13 55.79 -40.50 7.82
CA LEU A 13 54.52 -40.31 8.52
C LEU A 13 54.11 -38.85 8.39
N LEU A 14 53.12 -38.63 7.52
CA LEU A 14 52.46 -37.34 7.31
C LEU A 14 51.72 -36.93 8.59
N ARG A 15 52.09 -35.75 9.09
CA ARG A 15 51.54 -35.12 10.29
C ARG A 15 50.30 -34.30 9.92
N PRO A 16 49.09 -34.58 10.46
CA PRO A 16 48.01 -33.60 10.42
C PRO A 16 48.18 -32.56 11.54
N ALA A 17 47.88 -31.31 11.18
CA ALA A 17 48.10 -30.12 11.98
C ALA A 17 47.23 -30.06 13.24
N ASP A 18 47.84 -29.52 14.29
CA ASP A 18 47.27 -29.26 15.60
C ASP A 18 46.29 -28.07 15.58
N THR A 19 45.17 -28.30 16.28
CA THR A 19 44.47 -27.36 17.20
C THR A 19 43.70 -26.16 16.64
N ILE A 20 42.37 -26.29 16.53
CA ILE A 20 41.41 -25.21 16.89
C ILE A 20 40.20 -25.80 17.64
N LYS A 21 40.25 -25.64 18.97
CA LYS A 21 39.17 -25.41 19.97
C LYS A 21 37.84 -26.18 19.85
N THR A 22 37.68 -27.16 20.73
CA THR A 22 36.40 -27.78 21.13
C THR A 22 35.57 -26.82 22.01
N THR A 23 34.36 -26.47 21.57
CA THR A 23 33.31 -25.92 22.44
C THR A 23 32.20 -26.96 22.57
N PRO A 24 31.80 -27.40 23.77
CA PRO A 24 30.75 -28.40 23.92
C PRO A 24 29.39 -27.81 23.49
N ILE A 25 28.72 -28.51 22.57
CA ILE A 25 27.35 -28.19 22.14
C ILE A 25 26.44 -28.40 23.35
N ARG A 26 25.90 -27.31 23.91
CA ARG A 26 24.89 -27.36 24.96
C ARG A 26 23.57 -27.82 24.33
N ALA A 27 23.11 -29.01 24.70
CA ALA A 27 21.79 -29.50 24.29
C ALA A 27 20.71 -28.50 24.71
N VAL A 28 20.02 -27.91 23.73
CA VAL A 28 18.86 -27.04 23.96
C VAL A 28 17.73 -27.93 24.45
N ARG A 29 17.39 -27.82 25.74
CA ARG A 29 16.14 -28.39 26.26
C ARG A 29 15.00 -27.60 25.64
N ILE A 30 14.19 -28.27 24.81
CA ILE A 30 12.92 -27.74 24.31
C ILE A 30 11.93 -27.89 25.48
N ASP A 31 11.93 -26.89 26.38
CA ASP A 31 10.90 -26.80 27.42
C ASP A 31 9.58 -26.49 26.71
N SER A 32 8.81 -27.55 26.48
CA SER A 32 7.41 -27.51 26.10
C SER A 32 6.64 -26.90 27.26
N THR A 33 6.61 -25.58 27.34
CA THR A 33 5.72 -24.87 28.26
C THR A 33 4.31 -25.07 27.77
N ASN A 34 3.65 -26.07 28.36
CA ASN A 34 2.20 -26.22 28.37
C ASN A 34 1.57 -24.90 28.85
N LYS A 35 1.25 -24.00 27.91
CA LYS A 35 0.38 -22.87 28.18
C LYS A 35 -1.01 -23.45 28.42
N LYS A 36 -1.34 -23.58 29.70
CA LYS A 36 -2.70 -23.85 30.16
C LYS A 36 -3.65 -22.89 29.45
N ALA A 37 -4.65 -23.47 28.80
CA ALA A 37 -5.75 -22.77 28.19
C ALA A 37 -6.61 -22.15 29.29
N ASP A 38 -6.21 -20.97 29.76
CA ASP A 38 -7.06 -20.18 30.65
C ASP A 38 -8.23 -19.63 29.84
N THR A 39 -9.40 -20.20 30.11
CA THR A 39 -10.70 -19.83 29.56
C THR A 39 -11.15 -18.50 30.18
N ILE A 40 -10.43 -17.42 29.89
CA ILE A 40 -10.95 -16.07 30.07
C ILE A 40 -11.66 -15.76 28.76
N LYS A 41 -13.01 -15.72 28.78
CA LYS A 41 -13.86 -15.39 27.63
C LYS A 41 -13.22 -14.21 26.88
N GLN A 42 -12.62 -14.51 25.72
CA GLN A 42 -12.05 -13.48 24.89
C GLN A 42 -13.19 -12.54 24.53
N LYS A 43 -13.13 -11.31 25.06
CA LYS A 43 -14.06 -10.25 24.70
C LYS A 43 -14.01 -10.14 23.19
N TYR A 44 -15.10 -10.51 22.51
CA TYR A 44 -15.18 -10.48 21.07
C TYR A 44 -15.02 -9.04 20.60
N ILE A 45 -13.81 -8.71 20.17
CA ILE A 45 -13.50 -7.44 19.54
C ILE A 45 -13.69 -7.71 18.05
N ASN A 46 -14.76 -7.14 17.48
CA ASN A 46 -15.04 -7.27 16.06
C ASN A 46 -13.83 -6.73 15.26
N PRO A 47 -13.03 -7.60 14.59
CA PRO A 47 -11.73 -7.24 14.03
C PRO A 47 -11.86 -6.16 12.96
N GLY A 48 -13.02 -6.06 12.30
CA GLY A 48 -13.29 -5.01 11.32
C GLY A 48 -13.47 -3.61 11.87
N LYS A 49 -13.96 -3.46 13.11
CA LYS A 49 -14.01 -2.15 13.75
C LYS A 49 -12.61 -1.63 14.11
N VAL A 50 -11.67 -2.53 14.43
CA VAL A 50 -10.30 -2.17 14.83
C VAL A 50 -9.40 -1.94 13.62
N ALA A 51 -9.51 -2.79 12.60
CA ALA A 51 -8.80 -2.60 11.33
C ALA A 51 -9.27 -1.32 10.61
N GLY A 52 -10.59 -1.07 10.60
CA GLY A 52 -11.15 0.18 10.08
C GLY A 52 -10.61 1.41 10.79
N ARG A 53 -10.61 1.44 12.14
CA ARG A 53 -10.03 2.56 12.90
C ARG A 53 -8.53 2.75 12.65
N LYS A 54 -7.73 1.68 12.58
CA LYS A 54 -6.28 1.77 12.29
C LYS A 54 -6.00 2.22 10.86
N ALA A 55 -6.79 1.78 9.89
CA ALA A 55 -6.69 2.23 8.50
C ALA A 55 -7.08 3.71 8.40
N ILE A 56 -8.16 4.15 9.05
CA ILE A 56 -8.60 5.55 9.08
C ILE A 56 -7.52 6.45 9.70
N PHE A 57 -7.01 6.12 10.89
CA PHE A 57 -5.97 6.91 11.56
C PHE A 57 -4.67 7.00 10.74
N ARG A 58 -4.31 5.96 9.97
CA ARG A 58 -3.11 5.97 9.12
C ARG A 58 -3.33 6.65 7.77
N SER A 59 -4.54 6.56 7.20
CA SER A 59 -4.97 7.30 6.00
C SER A 59 -5.15 8.80 6.26
N LEU A 60 -5.35 9.18 7.52
CA LEU A 60 -5.44 10.56 7.99
C LEU A 60 -4.09 11.30 7.94
N ILE A 61 -2.98 10.58 8.13
CA ILE A 61 -1.64 11.18 8.23
C ILE A 61 -0.97 11.27 6.85
N ILE A 62 -1.14 10.25 6.01
CA ILE A 62 -0.64 10.27 4.62
C ILE A 62 -1.73 9.71 3.71
N PRO A 63 -2.25 10.49 2.75
CA PRO A 63 -3.26 10.00 1.81
C PRO A 63 -2.72 8.78 1.06
N GLY A 64 -3.41 7.64 1.16
CA GLY A 64 -3.01 6.37 0.53
C GLY A 64 -2.25 5.36 1.41
N TRP A 65 -1.76 5.76 2.60
CA TRP A 65 -0.93 4.87 3.44
C TRP A 65 -1.71 3.71 4.09
N GLY A 66 -3.01 3.89 4.31
CA GLY A 66 -3.88 2.83 4.80
C GLY A 66 -4.07 1.68 3.79
N GLN A 67 -4.00 1.97 2.49
CA GLN A 67 -4.16 0.95 1.45
C GLN A 67 -2.86 0.15 1.23
N LEU A 68 -1.68 0.78 1.37
CA LEU A 68 -0.39 0.10 1.21
C LEU A 68 -0.13 -0.97 2.29
N TYR A 69 -0.55 -0.71 3.54
CA TYR A 69 -0.27 -1.60 4.67
C TYR A 69 -1.14 -2.86 4.66
N ASN A 70 -2.40 -2.76 4.21
CA ASN A 70 -3.24 -3.94 4.00
C ASN A 70 -2.67 -4.82 2.86
N ASN A 71 -2.11 -4.18 1.84
CA ASN A 71 -1.48 -4.89 0.74
C ASN A 71 -0.21 -5.63 1.18
N GLN A 72 0.61 -5.11 2.11
CA GLN A 72 1.78 -5.85 2.65
C GLN A 72 1.39 -7.13 3.42
N LEU A 73 0.38 -7.06 4.29
CA LEU A 73 -0.13 -8.23 5.02
C LEU A 73 -0.81 -9.24 4.08
N LEU A 74 -1.47 -8.77 3.03
CA LEU A 74 -2.06 -9.62 2.00
C LEU A 74 -0.99 -10.23 1.07
N ASN A 75 0.06 -9.47 0.75
CA ASN A 75 1.21 -9.91 -0.04
C ASN A 75 1.96 -11.03 0.68
N GLU A 76 2.12 -10.95 2.00
CA GLU A 76 2.76 -12.00 2.79
C GLU A 76 1.91 -13.29 2.79
N LYS A 77 0.59 -13.17 2.98
CA LYS A 77 -0.36 -14.30 2.96
C LYS A 77 -0.49 -14.99 1.60
N LEU A 78 -0.39 -14.25 0.50
CA LEU A 78 -0.50 -14.79 -0.86
C LEU A 78 0.83 -15.34 -1.40
N ASN A 79 1.98 -14.73 -1.03
CA ASN A 79 3.30 -15.33 -1.29
C ASN A 79 3.49 -16.65 -0.56
N ALA A 80 2.91 -16.78 0.65
CA ALA A 80 2.85 -18.05 1.37
C ALA A 80 1.96 -19.11 0.68
N LYS A 81 1.10 -18.71 -0.26
CA LYS A 81 0.15 -19.58 -1.00
C LYS A 81 0.60 -19.91 -2.44
N GLY A 82 1.70 -19.33 -2.92
CA GLY A 82 2.31 -19.64 -4.23
C GLY A 82 1.66 -18.98 -5.46
N GLU A 83 0.58 -18.21 -5.32
CA GLU A 83 -0.13 -17.56 -6.43
C GLU A 83 0.46 -16.18 -6.75
N LYS A 84 1.49 -16.12 -7.60
CA LYS A 84 2.16 -14.87 -7.98
C LYS A 84 1.35 -13.96 -8.93
N THR A 85 0.35 -14.50 -9.62
CA THR A 85 -0.29 -13.86 -10.79
C THR A 85 -1.44 -12.91 -10.44
N GLY A 86 -2.08 -13.05 -9.27
CA GLY A 86 -3.17 -12.16 -8.83
C GLY A 86 -2.72 -10.76 -8.35
N HIS A 87 -1.41 -10.56 -8.16
CA HIS A 87 -0.85 -9.40 -7.48
C HIS A 87 -0.72 -8.13 -8.30
N PHE A 88 -0.58 -8.25 -9.62
CA PHE A 88 -0.28 -7.10 -10.48
C PHE A 88 -1.49 -6.16 -10.61
N TRP A 89 -2.65 -6.71 -10.96
CA TRP A 89 -3.88 -5.93 -11.18
C TRP A 89 -4.34 -5.16 -9.93
N GLN A 90 -4.25 -5.76 -8.75
CA GLN A 90 -4.60 -5.10 -7.48
C GLN A 90 -3.61 -3.98 -7.09
N ARG A 91 -2.30 -4.18 -7.32
CA ARG A 91 -1.27 -3.16 -7.04
C ARG A 91 -1.41 -1.96 -7.96
N THR A 92 -1.59 -2.19 -9.25
CA THR A 92 -1.78 -1.11 -10.24
C THR A 92 -3.03 -0.30 -9.92
N TYR A 93 -4.13 -0.96 -9.53
CA TYR A 93 -5.35 -0.28 -9.12
C TYR A 93 -5.15 0.59 -7.87
N THR A 94 -4.48 0.06 -6.83
CA THR A 94 -4.20 0.82 -5.60
C THR A 94 -3.27 2.01 -5.87
N LEU A 95 -2.19 1.79 -6.62
CA LEU A 95 -1.25 2.85 -6.98
C LEU A 95 -1.92 3.93 -7.85
N GLY A 96 -2.77 3.53 -8.80
CA GLY A 96 -3.55 4.46 -9.62
C GLY A 96 -4.50 5.31 -8.78
N LYS A 97 -5.21 4.70 -7.82
CA LYS A 97 -6.07 5.43 -6.87
C LYS A 97 -5.29 6.46 -6.05
N VAL A 98 -4.17 6.05 -5.45
CA VAL A 98 -3.33 6.95 -4.64
C VAL A 98 -2.74 8.07 -5.50
N GLY A 99 -2.28 7.74 -6.71
CA GLY A 99 -1.77 8.71 -7.68
C GLY A 99 -2.82 9.76 -8.04
N LEU A 100 -4.07 9.36 -8.27
CA LEU A 100 -5.17 10.27 -8.56
C LEU A 100 -5.47 11.20 -7.38
N ILE A 101 -5.54 10.67 -6.16
CA ILE A 101 -5.77 11.48 -4.95
C ILE A 101 -4.65 12.52 -4.77
N TYR A 102 -3.39 12.08 -4.89
CA TYR A 102 -2.25 12.97 -4.76
C TYR A 102 -2.23 14.04 -5.86
N GLY A 103 -2.50 13.64 -7.11
CA GLY A 103 -2.64 14.56 -8.25
C GLY A 103 -3.76 15.59 -8.06
N GLY A 104 -4.90 15.17 -7.50
CA GLY A 104 -5.99 16.07 -7.15
C GLY A 104 -5.59 17.10 -6.10
N PHE A 105 -4.95 16.65 -5.01
CA PHE A 105 -4.47 17.55 -3.96
C PHE A 105 -3.37 18.50 -4.43
N THR A 106 -2.43 18.05 -5.26
CA THR A 106 -1.38 18.93 -5.81
C THR A 106 -1.98 19.98 -6.72
N ALA A 107 -2.90 19.61 -7.62
CA ALA A 107 -3.61 20.56 -8.48
C ALA A 107 -4.39 21.60 -7.67
N LEU A 108 -5.11 21.17 -6.62
CA LEU A 108 -5.81 22.07 -5.70
C LEU A 108 -4.83 22.99 -4.96
N THR A 109 -3.69 22.48 -4.49
CA THR A 109 -2.68 23.29 -3.80
C THR A 109 -2.15 24.40 -4.70
N LEU A 110 -1.77 24.05 -5.93
CA LEU A 110 -1.25 25.01 -6.90
C LEU A 110 -2.30 26.07 -7.23
N SER A 111 -3.55 25.63 -7.47
CA SER A 111 -4.68 26.53 -7.72
C SER A 111 -4.95 27.48 -6.55
N TYR A 112 -4.80 27.00 -5.31
CA TYR A 112 -4.94 27.82 -4.11
C TYR A 112 -3.86 28.89 -4.02
N ILE A 113 -2.60 28.50 -4.19
CA ILE A 113 -1.44 29.40 -4.12
C ILE A 113 -1.58 30.51 -5.18
N GLU A 114 -1.92 30.13 -6.41
CA GLU A 114 -2.14 31.08 -7.50
C GLU A 114 -3.30 32.03 -7.20
N SER A 115 -4.45 31.51 -6.80
CA SER A 115 -5.62 32.33 -6.43
C SER A 115 -5.29 33.30 -5.30
N ARG A 116 -4.53 32.86 -4.29
CA ARG A 116 -4.15 33.71 -3.15
C ARG A 116 -3.11 34.76 -3.54
N LYS A 117 -2.15 34.41 -4.38
CA LYS A 117 -1.16 35.35 -4.93
C LYS A 117 -1.86 36.46 -5.71
N ASN A 118 -2.74 36.10 -6.64
CA ASN A 118 -3.48 37.06 -7.44
C ASN A 118 -4.41 37.93 -6.57
N TYR A 119 -5.12 37.33 -5.61
CA TYR A 119 -5.92 38.09 -4.64
C TYR A 119 -5.10 39.18 -3.92
N ASN A 120 -3.90 38.84 -3.46
CA ASN A 120 -3.04 39.80 -2.76
C ASN A 120 -2.54 40.91 -3.68
N ILE A 121 -2.24 40.59 -4.95
CA ILE A 121 -1.84 41.59 -5.96
C ILE A 121 -2.96 42.61 -6.19
N PHE A 122 -4.17 42.13 -6.49
CA PHE A 122 -5.33 43.01 -6.73
C PHE A 122 -5.77 43.76 -5.46
N LEU A 123 -5.64 43.16 -4.28
CA LEU A 123 -5.92 43.82 -3.00
C LEU A 123 -4.96 44.99 -2.75
N LYS A 124 -3.65 44.80 -2.97
CA LYS A 124 -2.64 45.85 -2.80
C LYS A 124 -2.90 47.01 -3.76
N GLU A 125 -3.14 46.70 -5.03
CA GLU A 125 -3.44 47.72 -6.03
C GLU A 125 -4.74 48.49 -5.69
N ALA A 126 -5.81 47.79 -5.30
CA ALA A 126 -7.06 48.44 -4.88
C ALA A 126 -6.85 49.37 -3.68
N GLN A 127 -6.06 48.95 -2.69
CA GLN A 127 -5.71 49.77 -1.52
C GLN A 127 -4.84 50.97 -1.90
N PHE A 128 -3.92 50.79 -2.85
CA PHE A 128 -3.06 51.87 -3.34
C PHE A 128 -3.88 52.94 -4.06
N ARG A 129 -4.76 52.54 -5.00
CA ARG A 129 -5.63 53.47 -5.75
C ARG A 129 -6.62 54.21 -4.86
N ALA A 130 -7.13 53.53 -3.82
CA ALA A 130 -8.00 54.17 -2.83
C ALA A 130 -7.28 55.28 -2.03
N LYS A 131 -5.95 55.17 -1.84
CA LYS A 131 -5.13 56.18 -1.14
C LYS A 131 -4.55 57.24 -2.08
N ASN A 132 -4.29 56.89 -3.33
CA ASN A 132 -3.69 57.75 -4.34
C ASN A 132 -4.58 57.80 -5.59
N PRO A 133 -5.61 58.67 -5.61
CA PRO A 133 -6.55 58.77 -6.73
C PRO A 133 -5.82 59.00 -8.06
N GLY A 134 -6.09 58.17 -9.05
CA GLY A 134 -5.52 58.28 -10.40
C GLY A 134 -4.09 57.72 -10.58
N GLN A 135 -3.43 57.27 -9.50
CA GLN A 135 -2.12 56.63 -9.60
C GLN A 135 -2.26 55.11 -9.65
N LYS A 136 -1.40 54.46 -10.44
CA LYS A 136 -1.35 52.99 -10.60
C LYS A 136 0.05 52.51 -10.21
N GLU A 137 0.13 51.55 -9.29
CA GLU A 137 1.43 51.08 -8.76
C GLU A 137 1.97 49.93 -9.62
N ASN A 138 1.14 48.94 -9.91
CA ASN A 138 1.58 47.73 -10.60
C ASN A 138 1.38 47.82 -12.13
N PRO A 139 2.46 47.82 -12.94
CA PRO A 139 2.38 47.94 -14.40
C PRO A 139 1.67 46.75 -15.06
N ASP A 140 1.75 45.54 -14.50
CA ASP A 140 1.16 44.32 -15.10
C ASP A 140 -0.38 44.38 -15.16
N ILE A 141 -0.97 45.11 -14.22
CA ILE A 141 -2.40 45.29 -14.03
C ILE A 141 -2.86 46.75 -14.20
N ALA A 142 -1.97 47.64 -14.65
CA ALA A 142 -2.29 49.05 -14.88
C ALA A 142 -3.36 49.25 -15.97
N ARG A 143 -3.53 48.26 -16.86
CA ARG A 143 -4.58 48.21 -17.89
C ARG A 143 -6.00 48.06 -17.34
N TYR A 144 -6.15 47.60 -16.10
CA TYR A 144 -7.47 47.39 -15.50
C TYR A 144 -7.95 48.67 -14.83
N ASP A 145 -9.21 49.04 -15.10
CA ASP A 145 -9.92 50.08 -14.37
C ASP A 145 -10.21 49.69 -12.93
N ASP A 146 -10.56 50.66 -12.08
CA ASP A 146 -10.77 50.46 -10.65
C ASP A 146 -11.88 49.45 -10.36
N THR A 147 -12.96 49.48 -11.14
CA THR A 147 -14.05 48.50 -11.08
C THR A 147 -13.55 47.09 -11.42
N ASN A 148 -12.71 46.96 -12.44
CA ASN A 148 -12.15 45.68 -12.87
C ASN A 148 -11.15 45.13 -11.85
N VAL A 149 -10.36 45.97 -11.18
CA VAL A 149 -9.45 45.58 -10.09
C VAL A 149 -10.24 45.03 -8.90
N LEU A 150 -11.31 45.71 -8.48
CA LEU A 150 -12.18 45.24 -7.39
C LEU A 150 -12.92 43.94 -7.76
N ASN A 151 -13.41 43.84 -9.01
CA ASN A 151 -14.04 42.62 -9.49
C ASN A 151 -13.05 41.45 -9.52
N ALA A 152 -11.85 41.64 -10.06
CA ALA A 152 -10.80 40.62 -10.08
C ALA A 152 -10.42 40.18 -8.66
N GLN A 153 -10.24 41.13 -7.74
CA GLN A 153 -10.00 40.83 -6.32
C GLN A 153 -11.10 39.94 -5.74
N SER A 154 -12.38 40.28 -5.98
CA SER A 154 -13.52 39.49 -5.48
C SER A 154 -13.55 38.06 -6.06
N ILE A 155 -13.21 37.92 -7.34
CA ILE A 155 -13.13 36.63 -8.04
C ILE A 155 -12.02 35.77 -7.43
N TYR A 156 -10.81 36.28 -7.27
CA TYR A 156 -9.70 35.51 -6.70
C TYR A 156 -9.91 35.16 -5.22
N LYS A 157 -10.61 36.02 -4.46
CA LYS A 157 -11.06 35.68 -3.10
C LYS A 157 -12.01 34.49 -3.11
N ARG A 158 -13.04 34.53 -3.96
CA ARG A 158 -14.03 33.46 -4.09
C ARG A 158 -13.38 32.17 -4.59
N ASN A 159 -12.49 32.23 -5.57
CA ASN A 159 -11.77 31.06 -6.09
C ASN A 159 -10.93 30.40 -4.99
N SER A 160 -10.24 31.19 -4.16
CA SER A 160 -9.47 30.63 -3.02
C SER A 160 -10.38 29.87 -2.04
N GLN A 161 -11.59 30.39 -1.78
CA GLN A 161 -12.57 29.73 -0.91
C GLN A 161 -13.12 28.46 -1.54
N ILE A 162 -13.42 28.48 -2.85
CA ILE A 162 -13.85 27.30 -3.61
C ILE A 162 -12.78 26.22 -3.55
N VAL A 163 -11.50 26.56 -3.73
CA VAL A 163 -10.40 25.59 -3.67
C VAL A 163 -10.28 24.97 -2.28
N ILE A 164 -10.38 25.78 -1.21
CA ILE A 164 -10.40 25.27 0.17
C ILE A 164 -11.57 24.31 0.38
N PHE A 165 -12.77 24.68 -0.07
CA PHE A 165 -13.95 23.82 0.03
C PHE A 165 -13.74 22.50 -0.73
N SER A 166 -13.21 22.56 -1.95
CA SER A 166 -12.87 21.38 -2.75
C SER A 166 -11.84 20.50 -2.04
N TYR A 167 -10.88 21.09 -1.33
CA TYR A 167 -9.91 20.37 -0.49
C TYR A 167 -10.61 19.51 0.57
N PHE A 168 -11.58 20.10 1.29
CA PHE A 168 -12.40 19.38 2.26
C PHE A 168 -13.30 18.33 1.60
N ALA A 169 -13.87 18.61 0.43
CA ALA A 169 -14.72 17.68 -0.29
C ALA A 169 -13.94 16.42 -0.72
N VAL A 170 -12.76 16.60 -1.34
CA VAL A 170 -11.88 15.48 -1.73
C VAL A 170 -11.46 14.66 -0.51
N TYR A 171 -11.12 15.35 0.59
CA TYR A 171 -10.78 14.68 1.85
C TYR A 171 -11.95 13.84 2.40
N ALA A 172 -13.17 14.37 2.40
CA ALA A 172 -14.36 13.65 2.85
C ALA A 172 -14.63 12.42 1.99
N VAL A 173 -14.54 12.54 0.65
CA VAL A 173 -14.71 11.41 -0.27
C VAL A 173 -13.69 10.30 0.02
N ASN A 174 -12.42 10.65 0.25
CA ASN A 174 -11.38 9.69 0.59
C ASN A 174 -11.69 8.93 1.90
N VAL A 175 -12.18 9.63 2.92
CA VAL A 175 -12.58 8.99 4.19
C VAL A 175 -13.76 8.04 4.00
N VAL A 176 -14.76 8.44 3.21
CA VAL A 176 -15.93 7.61 2.90
C VAL A 176 -15.52 6.36 2.11
N ASP A 177 -14.69 6.50 1.06
CA ASP A 177 -14.20 5.35 0.27
C ASP A 177 -13.47 4.33 1.16
N ALA A 178 -12.58 4.81 2.04
CA ALA A 178 -11.87 3.95 2.98
C ALA A 178 -12.82 3.26 3.99
N TYR A 179 -13.83 3.98 4.49
CA TYR A 179 -14.81 3.44 5.43
C TYR A 179 -15.68 2.36 4.78
N VAL A 180 -16.19 2.59 3.57
CA VAL A 180 -17.01 1.63 2.82
C VAL A 180 -16.20 0.39 2.48
N ALA A 181 -14.98 0.54 1.96
CA ALA A 181 -14.10 -0.59 1.65
C ALA A 181 -13.81 -1.44 2.89
N ALA A 182 -13.51 -0.80 4.03
CA ALA A 182 -13.32 -1.52 5.29
C ALA A 182 -14.60 -2.23 5.72
N ARG A 183 -15.77 -1.58 5.65
CA ARG A 183 -17.03 -2.18 6.08
C ARG A 183 -17.44 -3.37 5.21
N LEU A 184 -17.20 -3.30 3.91
CA LEU A 184 -17.49 -4.37 2.95
C LEU A 184 -16.56 -5.57 3.14
N ASN A 185 -15.28 -5.36 3.46
CA ASN A 185 -14.32 -6.45 3.70
C ASN A 185 -14.69 -7.38 4.87
N TYR A 186 -15.52 -6.93 5.80
CA TYR A 186 -16.01 -7.74 6.93
C TYR A 186 -17.49 -8.09 6.82
N PHE A 187 -18.12 -7.78 5.69
CA PHE A 187 -19.45 -8.29 5.40
C PHE A 187 -19.32 -9.78 5.10
N ASN A 188 -20.17 -10.60 5.73
CA ASN A 188 -20.02 -12.04 5.80
C ASN A 188 -19.93 -12.67 4.40
N ILE A 189 -18.73 -13.04 3.98
CA ILE A 189 -18.51 -14.01 2.92
C ILE A 189 -18.36 -15.31 3.68
N ASP A 190 -19.37 -16.17 3.65
CA ASP A 190 -19.18 -17.54 4.12
C ASP A 190 -18.11 -18.19 3.24
N ASP A 191 -17.02 -18.64 3.84
CA ASP A 191 -15.92 -19.37 3.17
C ASP A 191 -16.40 -20.72 2.57
N THR A 192 -17.68 -21.09 2.74
CA THR A 192 -18.28 -22.30 2.19
C THR A 192 -18.59 -22.19 0.70
N ILE A 193 -18.73 -20.96 0.17
CA ILE A 193 -19.01 -20.72 -1.24
C ILE A 193 -17.70 -20.80 -2.01
N SER A 194 -17.41 -21.99 -2.54
CA SER A 194 -16.18 -22.28 -3.29
C SER A 194 -16.50 -22.75 -4.70
N PHE A 195 -15.76 -22.22 -5.67
CA PHE A 195 -15.86 -22.55 -7.08
C PHE A 195 -14.62 -23.31 -7.51
N LYS A 196 -14.77 -24.57 -7.92
CA LYS A 196 -13.66 -25.42 -8.34
C LYS A 196 -13.81 -25.76 -9.82
N ILE A 197 -12.81 -25.36 -10.60
CA ILE A 197 -12.60 -25.84 -11.97
C ILE A 197 -11.56 -26.97 -11.91
N SER A 198 -11.85 -28.09 -12.55
CA SER A 198 -10.88 -29.18 -12.69
C SER A 198 -10.90 -29.74 -14.11
N PRO A 199 -9.74 -29.96 -14.73
CA PRO A 199 -9.67 -30.62 -16.03
C PRO A 199 -10.21 -32.05 -15.90
N THR A 200 -10.97 -32.49 -16.89
CA THR A 200 -11.51 -33.86 -16.97
C THR A 200 -11.46 -34.34 -18.40
N LEU A 201 -11.47 -35.65 -18.59
CA LEU A 201 -11.67 -36.27 -19.89
C LEU A 201 -13.10 -36.83 -19.93
N ILE A 202 -13.83 -36.57 -21.01
CA ILE A 202 -15.12 -37.22 -21.27
C ILE A 202 -14.85 -38.35 -22.25
N ASN A 203 -15.13 -39.58 -21.82
CA ASN A 203 -14.98 -40.75 -22.66
C ASN A 203 -16.25 -40.94 -23.49
N ASN A 204 -16.10 -41.03 -24.82
CA ASN A 204 -17.21 -41.33 -25.71
C ASN A 204 -17.33 -42.86 -25.87
N PRO A 205 -18.44 -43.50 -25.44
CA PRO A 205 -18.58 -44.96 -25.44
C PRO A 205 -18.67 -45.59 -26.84
N ASN A 206 -18.81 -44.79 -27.90
CA ASN A 206 -19.11 -45.28 -29.25
C ASN A 206 -17.89 -45.52 -30.16
N MET A 207 -16.66 -45.51 -29.65
CA MET A 207 -15.49 -45.79 -30.49
C MET A 207 -14.67 -46.96 -29.93
N MET A 208 -14.47 -47.99 -30.75
CA MET A 208 -13.93 -49.29 -30.32
C MET A 208 -12.41 -49.40 -30.51
N TYR A 209 -11.78 -48.46 -31.23
CA TYR A 209 -10.34 -48.44 -31.50
C TYR A 209 -9.79 -47.00 -31.48
N GLY A 210 -8.92 -46.69 -30.51
CA GLY A 210 -8.26 -45.38 -30.37
C GLY A 210 -8.41 -44.74 -28.98
N PHE A 211 -7.56 -43.74 -28.69
CA PHE A 211 -7.69 -42.93 -27.47
C PHE A 211 -8.96 -42.07 -27.54
N ASN A 212 -9.98 -42.41 -26.73
CA ASN A 212 -11.32 -41.80 -26.74
C ASN A 212 -11.55 -40.73 -25.66
N GLY A 213 -10.54 -39.93 -25.33
CA GLY A 213 -10.68 -38.86 -24.36
C GLY A 213 -10.86 -37.50 -25.04
N SER A 214 -12.06 -36.92 -25.00
CA SER A 214 -12.23 -35.50 -25.34
C SER A 214 -11.89 -34.63 -24.12
N PRO A 215 -11.02 -33.61 -24.26
CA PRO A 215 -10.71 -32.70 -23.16
C PRO A 215 -11.95 -31.91 -22.76
N ALA A 216 -12.19 -31.82 -21.46
CA ALA A 216 -13.34 -31.11 -20.91
C ALA A 216 -12.98 -30.42 -19.59
N LEU A 217 -13.81 -29.47 -19.17
CA LEU A 217 -13.69 -28.76 -17.90
C LEU A 217 -14.88 -29.11 -17.01
N LYS A 218 -14.59 -29.60 -15.81
CA LYS A 218 -15.61 -29.85 -14.79
C LYS A 218 -15.76 -28.62 -13.90
N LEU A 219 -17.00 -28.14 -13.81
CA LEU A 219 -17.41 -27.07 -12.90
C LEU A 219 -18.03 -27.70 -11.64
N SER A 220 -17.57 -27.32 -10.45
CA SER A 220 -18.23 -27.71 -9.19
C SER A 220 -18.41 -26.48 -8.30
N LEU A 221 -19.66 -26.27 -7.90
CA LEU A 221 -20.09 -25.25 -6.94
C LEU A 221 -20.41 -25.93 -5.61
N ARG A 222 -19.86 -25.41 -4.51
CA ARG A 222 -20.32 -25.71 -3.15
C ARG A 222 -20.94 -24.43 -2.60
N PHE A 223 -22.10 -24.57 -1.96
CA PHE A 223 -22.83 -23.53 -1.24
C PHE A 223 -23.10 -24.02 0.18
#